data_AF-A0A537UL33-F1
#
_entry.id   AF-A0A537UL33-F1
#
_cell.length_a   1.000
_cell.length_b   1.000
_cell.length_c   1.000
_cell.angle_alpha   90.00
_cell.angle_beta   90.00
_cell.angle_gamma   90.00
#
_symmetry.space_group_name_H-M   'P 1'
#
loop_
_entity.id
_entity.type
_entity.pdbx_description
1 polymer ?
#
loop_
_entity_poly.entity_id
_entity_poly.type
_entity_poly.pdbx_seq_one_letter_code
_entity_poly.pdbx_strand_id
1 'polypeptide(L)'
;MTLRRRLAPVIALALLLGQSAWHCAWAEGPGGPAKKLARSACDHAAFRVVVDVGHTAESPGAPSARGFWEYDFNLRLATLIKQKLLAAGFAKTVLLVTDGPARKSLFQRVARANRLSADLFLSI
;
A
#
# COMPACT_ATOMS: atom_id res chain seq x y z
N MET A 1 44.19 -60.66 -5.08
CA MET A 1 44.90 -60.39 -3.81
C MET A 1 44.23 -59.22 -3.11
N THR A 2 43.62 -59.53 -1.96
CA THR A 2 43.45 -58.72 -0.73
C THR A 2 43.05 -57.23 -0.80
N LEU A 3 41.77 -57.03 -0.47
CA LEU A 3 41.20 -56.01 0.42
C LEU A 3 42.20 -55.26 1.34
N ARG A 4 42.09 -53.93 1.42
CA ARG A 4 42.14 -53.23 2.71
C ARG A 4 41.33 -51.93 2.71
N ARG A 5 40.14 -52.02 3.29
CA ARG A 5 39.44 -50.91 3.95
C ARG A 5 40.35 -50.34 5.04
N ARG A 6 40.41 -49.02 5.17
CA ARG A 6 40.63 -48.39 6.48
C ARG A 6 39.40 -47.54 6.81
N LEU A 7 38.77 -47.94 7.90
CA LEU A 7 37.65 -47.30 8.55
C LEU A 7 38.15 -46.09 9.36
N ALA A 8 37.44 -44.97 9.18
CA ALA A 8 36.91 -44.08 10.22
C ALA A 8 37.89 -43.19 11.04
N PRO A 9 37.37 -42.32 11.93
CA PRO A 9 36.49 -41.16 11.68
C PRO A 9 37.07 -39.90 12.37
N VAL A 10 36.89 -38.69 11.82
CA VAL A 10 37.04 -37.47 12.64
C VAL A 10 35.66 -36.87 12.83
N ILE A 11 35.22 -37.10 14.06
CA ILE A 11 33.93 -36.79 14.64
C ILE A 11 33.70 -35.28 14.68
N ALA A 12 32.44 -34.95 14.39
CA ALA A 12 31.75 -33.69 14.62
C ALA A 12 32.28 -32.85 15.81
N LEU A 13 32.64 -31.60 15.54
CA LEU A 13 32.63 -30.54 16.55
C LEU A 13 32.53 -29.15 15.89
N ALA A 14 31.34 -28.83 15.36
CA ALA A 14 31.01 -27.45 14.97
C ALA A 14 29.48 -27.22 15.02
N LEU A 15 28.87 -27.60 16.12
CA LEU A 15 27.50 -27.25 16.47
C LEU A 15 27.52 -26.97 17.97
N LEU A 16 27.82 -25.73 18.41
CA LEU A 16 27.56 -25.25 19.79
C LEU A 16 27.94 -23.77 20.08
N LEU A 17 27.93 -22.84 19.11
CA LEU A 17 28.13 -21.40 19.42
C LEU A 17 27.14 -20.45 18.72
N GLY A 18 25.89 -20.90 18.50
CA GLY A 18 24.88 -20.12 17.78
C GLY A 18 23.58 -19.81 18.53
N GLN A 19 23.51 -20.00 19.86
CA GLN A 19 22.21 -19.94 20.59
C GLN A 19 22.12 -18.90 21.72
N SER A 20 23.05 -17.94 21.83
CA SER A 20 23.05 -16.98 22.94
C SER A 20 22.92 -15.51 22.50
N ALA A 21 22.03 -15.21 21.56
CA ALA A 21 21.75 -13.82 21.18
C ALA A 21 20.28 -13.56 20.80
N TRP A 22 19.35 -14.16 21.55
CA TRP A 22 17.92 -13.78 21.48
C TRP A 22 17.31 -13.78 22.89
N HIS A 23 17.95 -13.09 23.83
CA HIS A 23 17.30 -12.68 25.07
C HIS A 23 17.18 -11.16 25.04
N CYS A 24 16.19 -10.64 24.31
CA CYS A 24 15.64 -9.33 24.64
C CYS A 24 14.89 -9.49 25.96
N ALA A 25 15.59 -9.33 27.08
CA ALA A 25 14.96 -9.14 28.37
C ALA A 25 14.29 -7.75 28.33
N TRP A 26 12.98 -7.73 28.11
CA TRP A 26 12.19 -6.53 28.33
C TRP A 26 12.12 -6.30 29.84
N ALA A 27 12.67 -5.18 30.31
CA ALA A 27 12.43 -4.72 31.67
C ALA A 27 10.99 -4.20 31.73
N GLU A 28 10.06 -4.99 32.24
CA GLU A 28 8.73 -4.52 32.65
C GLU A 28 8.90 -3.63 33.88
N GLY A 29 8.99 -2.31 33.65
CA GLY A 29 8.73 -1.34 34.71
C GLY A 29 7.28 -1.47 35.19
N PRO A 30 6.99 -1.17 36.47
CA PRO A 30 5.65 -1.32 37.03
C PRO A 30 4.64 -0.51 36.20
N GLY A 31 3.72 -1.23 35.56
CA GLY A 31 2.68 -0.68 34.70
C GLY A 31 1.72 0.21 35.49
N GLY A 32 1.96 1.52 35.45
CA GLY A 32 0.95 2.50 35.83
C GLY A 32 -0.27 2.37 34.92
N PRO A 33 -1.48 2.73 35.37
CA PRO A 33 -2.68 2.60 34.56
C PRO A 33 -2.52 3.39 33.27
N ALA A 34 -2.47 2.69 32.14
CA ALA A 34 -2.42 3.31 30.83
C ALA A 34 -3.65 4.19 30.68
N LYS A 35 -3.45 5.50 30.60
CA LYS A 35 -4.51 6.46 30.30
C LYS A 35 -5.06 6.08 28.93
N LYS A 36 -6.27 5.50 28.88
CA LYS A 36 -6.94 5.13 27.64
C LYS A 36 -7.19 6.43 26.87
N LEU A 37 -6.30 6.77 25.95
CA LEU A 37 -6.51 7.87 25.01
C LEU A 37 -7.87 7.61 24.36
N ALA A 38 -8.79 8.56 24.51
CA ALA A 38 -10.05 8.53 23.79
C ALA A 38 -9.69 8.39 22.32
N ARG A 39 -10.07 7.27 21.71
CA ARG A 39 -9.89 7.05 20.28
C ARG A 39 -10.57 8.24 19.62
N SER A 40 -9.80 9.11 18.96
CA SER A 40 -10.41 10.20 18.19
C SER A 40 -11.47 9.55 17.31
N ALA A 41 -12.70 10.02 17.41
CA ALA A 41 -13.76 9.48 16.58
C ALA A 41 -13.29 9.64 15.12
N CYS A 42 -13.20 8.53 14.39
CA CYS A 42 -12.82 8.56 12.99
C CYS A 42 -13.99 9.21 12.23
N ASP A 43 -13.90 10.52 11.99
CA ASP A 43 -14.92 11.27 11.27
C ASP A 43 -14.73 11.05 9.76
N HIS A 44 -15.39 10.00 9.25
CA HIS A 44 -15.36 9.67 7.82
C HIS A 44 -15.89 10.81 6.96
N ALA A 45 -16.88 11.57 7.44
CA ALA A 45 -17.49 12.65 6.68
C ALA A 45 -16.55 13.85 6.53
N ALA A 46 -15.65 14.07 7.50
CA ALA A 46 -14.62 15.09 7.41
C ALA A 46 -13.44 14.69 6.50
N PHE A 47 -13.18 13.39 6.32
CA PHE A 47 -12.04 12.85 5.58
C PHE A 47 -12.26 12.92 4.06
N ARG A 48 -11.41 13.66 3.36
CA ARG A 48 -11.47 13.88 1.91
C ARG A 48 -10.57 12.90 1.18
N VAL A 49 -11.21 11.95 0.49
CA VAL A 49 -10.54 11.06 -0.47
C VAL A 49 -10.63 11.66 -1.88
N VAL A 50 -9.50 11.81 -2.54
CA VAL A 50 -9.44 12.09 -3.99
C VAL A 50 -9.05 10.81 -4.71
N VAL A 51 -9.97 10.30 -5.53
CA VAL A 51 -9.75 9.12 -6.37
C VAL A 51 -9.40 9.60 -7.77
N ASP A 52 -8.14 9.42 -8.19
CA ASP A 52 -7.63 9.84 -9.49
C ASP A 52 -7.79 8.74 -10.53
N VAL A 53 -8.41 9.09 -11.65
CA VAL A 53 -8.48 8.24 -12.83
C VAL A 53 -7.18 8.38 -13.59
N GLY A 54 -6.28 7.40 -13.48
CA GLY A 54 -5.05 7.35 -14.26
C GLY A 54 -5.30 7.48 -15.75
N HIS A 55 -4.31 7.99 -16.48
CA HIS A 55 -4.40 8.27 -17.92
C HIS A 55 -5.48 9.31 -18.29
N THR A 56 -5.52 9.69 -19.56
CA THR A 56 -6.49 10.65 -20.10
C THR A 56 -7.08 10.07 -21.38
N ALA A 57 -8.21 10.59 -21.86
CA ALA A 57 -8.76 10.17 -23.15
C ALA A 57 -7.75 10.37 -24.31
N GLU A 58 -6.89 11.39 -24.21
CA GLU A 58 -5.85 11.71 -25.20
C GLU A 58 -4.58 10.85 -25.05
N SER A 59 -4.35 10.30 -23.86
CA SER A 59 -3.20 9.47 -23.53
C SER A 59 -3.66 8.24 -22.74
N PRO A 60 -4.40 7.32 -23.39
CA PRO A 60 -5.28 6.37 -22.72
C PRO A 60 -4.56 5.17 -22.08
N GLY A 61 -3.23 5.09 -22.20
CA GLY A 61 -2.41 4.11 -21.51
C GLY A 61 -2.29 2.79 -22.26
N ALA A 62 -2.12 1.69 -21.52
CA ALA A 62 -1.91 0.37 -22.09
C ALA A 62 -3.19 -0.17 -22.77
N PRO A 63 -3.11 -0.72 -23.99
CA PRO A 63 -4.22 -1.44 -24.59
C PRO A 63 -4.35 -2.85 -23.98
N SER A 64 -5.59 -3.28 -23.77
CA SER A 64 -5.90 -4.66 -23.39
C SER A 64 -5.97 -5.58 -24.61
N ALA A 65 -5.89 -6.89 -24.39
CA ALA A 65 -6.06 -7.91 -25.43
C ALA A 65 -7.43 -7.87 -26.14
N ARG A 66 -8.42 -7.16 -25.57
CA ARG A 66 -9.77 -7.01 -26.13
C ARG A 66 -10.01 -5.63 -26.78
N GLY A 67 -8.98 -4.79 -26.89
CA GLY A 67 -9.07 -3.48 -27.55
C GLY A 67 -9.60 -2.34 -26.68
N PHE A 68 -9.82 -2.57 -25.38
CA PHE A 68 -10.10 -1.48 -24.42
C PHE A 68 -8.81 -0.88 -23.88
N TRP A 69 -8.81 0.42 -23.62
CA TRP A 69 -7.65 1.10 -23.07
C TRP A 69 -7.67 1.13 -21.55
N GLU A 70 -6.50 1.21 -20.93
CA GLU A 70 -6.31 1.35 -19.49
C GLU A 70 -7.19 2.47 -18.89
N TYR A 71 -7.28 3.63 -19.55
CA TYR A 71 -8.15 4.73 -19.14
C TYR A 71 -9.61 4.30 -18.93
N ASP A 72 -10.15 3.44 -19.80
CA ASP A 72 -11.54 2.95 -19.70
C ASP A 72 -11.72 2.10 -18.43
N PHE A 73 -10.73 1.26 -18.11
CA PHE A 73 -10.74 0.47 -16.89
C PHE A 73 -10.61 1.35 -15.64
N ASN A 74 -9.68 2.31 -15.66
CA ASN A 74 -9.42 3.18 -14.51
C ASN A 74 -10.63 4.07 -14.23
N LEU A 75 -11.26 4.63 -15.25
CA LEU A 75 -12.47 5.45 -15.12
C LEU A 75 -13.61 4.64 -14.48
N ARG A 76 -13.82 3.41 -14.96
CA ARG A 76 -14.86 2.53 -14.42
C ARG A 76 -14.58 2.14 -12.97
N LEU A 77 -13.36 1.72 -12.66
CA LEU A 77 -12.97 1.29 -11.31
C LEU A 77 -13.01 2.45 -10.32
N ALA A 78 -12.45 3.60 -10.66
CA ALA A 78 -12.46 4.79 -9.81
C ALA A 78 -13.88 5.29 -9.52
N THR A 79 -14.78 5.24 -10.51
CA THR A 79 -16.20 5.58 -10.33
C THR A 79 -16.87 4.64 -9.31
N LEU A 80 -16.61 3.35 -9.40
CA LEU A 80 -17.13 2.35 -8.46
C LEU A 80 -16.56 2.57 -7.04
N ILE A 81 -15.25 2.83 -6.93
CA ILE A 81 -14.60 3.14 -5.65
C ILE A 81 -15.24 4.38 -5.03
N LYS A 82 -15.43 5.47 -5.78
CA LYS A 82 -16.12 6.67 -5.27
C LYS A 82 -17.50 6.33 -4.73
N GLN A 83 -18.32 5.58 -5.48
CA GLN A 83 -19.66 5.20 -5.03
C GLN A 83 -19.62 4.39 -3.73
N LYS A 84 -18.68 3.46 -3.59
CA LYS A 84 -18.50 2.66 -2.37
C LYS A 84 -18.01 3.50 -1.19
N LEU A 85 -17.10 4.44 -1.41
CA LEU A 85 -16.63 5.37 -0.38
C LEU A 85 -17.74 6.28 0.14
N LEU A 86 -18.55 6.84 -0.78
CA LEU A 86 -19.71 7.65 -0.41
C LEU A 86 -20.71 6.82 0.42
N ALA A 87 -21.00 5.59 0.01
CA ALA A 87 -21.88 4.68 0.75
C ALA A 87 -21.32 4.30 2.14
N ALA A 88 -20.00 4.33 2.32
CA ALA A 88 -19.31 4.07 3.58
C ALA A 88 -19.16 5.32 4.48
N GLY A 89 -19.73 6.46 4.08
CA GLY A 89 -19.74 7.69 4.88
C GLY A 89 -18.61 8.67 4.59
N PHE A 90 -17.75 8.42 3.59
CA PHE A 90 -16.73 9.39 3.14
C PHE A 90 -17.36 10.47 2.26
N ALA A 91 -18.17 11.33 2.86
CA ALA A 91 -19.01 12.31 2.14
C ALA A 91 -18.20 13.29 1.26
N LYS A 92 -16.93 13.53 1.58
CA LYS A 92 -16.04 14.42 0.81
C LYS A 92 -15.26 13.72 -0.31
N THR A 93 -15.60 12.49 -0.69
CA THR A 93 -14.92 11.81 -1.79
C THR A 93 -15.10 12.52 -3.14
N VAL A 94 -14.00 12.82 -3.81
CA VAL A 94 -13.95 13.44 -5.14
C VAL A 94 -13.38 12.45 -6.14
N LEU A 95 -14.02 12.35 -7.32
CA LEU A 95 -13.44 11.68 -8.48
C LEU A 95 -12.68 12.73 -9.29
N LEU A 96 -11.40 12.47 -9.54
CA LEU A 96 -10.51 13.33 -10.29
C LEU A 96 -10.27 12.74 -11.67
N VAL A 97 -10.84 13.37 -12.69
CA VAL A 97 -10.59 13.08 -14.11
C VAL A 97 -9.81 14.25 -14.69
N THR A 98 -8.71 13.97 -15.37
CA THR A 98 -7.80 14.98 -15.92
C THR A 98 -7.65 14.77 -17.42
N ASP A 99 -7.61 15.87 -18.17
CA ASP A 99 -7.40 15.86 -19.61
C ASP A 99 -5.95 16.23 -19.97
N GLY A 100 -5.63 16.25 -21.25
CA GLY A 100 -4.31 16.63 -21.72
C GLY A 100 -3.33 15.47 -21.90
N PRO A 101 -2.15 15.75 -22.48
CA PRO A 101 -1.12 14.75 -22.73
C PRO A 101 -0.46 14.26 -21.43
N ALA A 102 0.02 13.02 -21.44
CA ALA A 102 0.56 12.28 -20.29
C ALA A 102 1.34 13.17 -19.29
N ARG A 103 2.45 13.76 -19.73
CA ARG A 103 3.36 14.54 -18.85
C ARG A 103 2.69 15.75 -18.19
N LYS A 104 1.90 16.52 -18.95
CA LYS A 104 1.23 17.71 -18.41
C LYS A 104 0.13 17.31 -17.43
N SER A 105 -0.59 16.22 -17.72
CA SER A 105 -1.67 15.72 -16.88
C SER A 105 -1.15 15.32 -15.48
N LEU A 106 0.05 14.74 -15.37
CA LEU A 106 0.64 14.33 -14.08
C LEU A 106 0.74 15.48 -13.07
N PHE A 107 1.28 16.62 -13.51
CA PHE A 107 1.39 17.80 -12.64
C PHE A 107 0.02 18.37 -12.28
N GLN A 108 -0.94 18.36 -13.22
CA GLN A 108 -2.29 18.84 -12.97
C GLN A 108 -3.05 18.00 -11.94
N ARG A 109 -2.87 16.67 -11.96
CA ARG A 109 -3.50 15.75 -10.99
C ARG A 109 -3.09 16.07 -9.57
N VAL A 110 -1.78 16.12 -9.33
CA VAL A 110 -1.21 16.43 -8.01
C VAL A 110 -1.60 17.84 -7.58
N ALA A 111 -1.52 18.82 -8.47
CA ALA A 111 -1.90 20.19 -8.14
C ALA A 111 -3.40 20.32 -7.77
N ARG A 112 -4.29 19.58 -8.44
CA ARG A 112 -5.71 19.54 -8.11
C ARG A 112 -5.97 18.85 -6.77
N ALA A 113 -5.33 17.71 -6.52
CA ALA A 113 -5.44 17.01 -5.24
C ALA A 113 -4.99 17.89 -4.06
N ASN A 114 -3.87 18.61 -4.23
CA ASN A 114 -3.37 19.56 -3.21
C ASN A 114 -4.33 20.73 -2.99
N ARG A 115 -4.89 21.33 -4.06
CA ARG A 115 -5.88 22.42 -3.95
C ARG A 115 -7.16 21.98 -3.25
N LEU A 116 -7.53 20.71 -3.38
CA LEU A 116 -8.67 20.14 -2.68
C LEU A 116 -8.37 19.84 -1.21
N SER A 117 -7.10 19.93 -0.77
CA SER A 117 -6.65 19.48 0.55
C SER A 117 -7.10 18.04 0.80
N ALA A 118 -6.67 17.13 -0.09
CA ALA A 118 -6.95 15.71 0.04
C ALA A 118 -6.24 15.15 1.29
N ASP A 119 -6.98 14.40 2.10
CA ASP A 119 -6.41 13.62 3.21
C ASP A 119 -5.85 12.28 2.69
N LEU A 120 -6.42 11.76 1.60
CA LEU A 120 -5.93 10.62 0.84
C LEU A 120 -6.02 10.92 -0.66
N PHE A 121 -4.92 10.68 -1.37
CA PHE A 121 -4.89 10.61 -2.83
C PHE A 121 -4.70 9.16 -3.26
N LEU A 122 -5.67 8.62 -4.00
CA LEU A 122 -5.66 7.25 -4.51
C LEU A 122 -5.64 7.28 -6.04
N SER A 123 -4.49 6.96 -6.63
CA SER A 123 -4.37 6.81 -8.08
C SER A 123 -4.76 5.40 -8.49
N ILE A 124 -5.63 5.31 -9.49
CA ILE A 124 -6.05 4.07 -10.15
C ILE A 124 -5.35 3.95 -11.49
#